data_AF-C6X0Q4-F1
#
_entry.id   AF-C6X0Q4-F1
#
_cell.length_a   1.000
_cell.length_b   1.000
_cell.length_c   1.000
_cell.angle_alpha   90.00
_cell.angle_beta   90.00
_cell.angle_gamma   90.00
#
_symmetry.space_group_name_H-M   'P 1'
#
loop_
_entity.id
_entity.type
_entity.pdbx_description
1 polymer ?
#
loop_
_entity_poly.entity_id
_entity_poly.type
_entity_poly.pdbx_seq_one_letter_code
_entity_poly.pdbx_strand_id
1 'polypeptide(L)'
;MKKIFLYIALVSLSVVSCRDDENPNMVEEVSIGTQNSYDDEAAAKYLDTHYLDAKGNIKEFVATDTVNVKLSDLNPVTLPSGVIYVVRPGAQPNPATPIGGTDVISLMGNITTYVASNTDNKVGYYSPFGFKNTIAGAGVPDLDPAYYYVKTSVLTKATAAVAKERSYYEIEGFREALQKFGAYDLPDFENYNLQGVIIVPSRAAFARDPHFNYVGISLRNRSFIFNFQVYKSRARNMQTED
;
A
#
# COMPACT_ATOMS: atom_id res chain seq x y z
N MET A 1 -43.36 30.28 -4.00
CA MET A 1 -42.25 29.48 -3.45
C MET A 1 -41.56 28.73 -4.60
N LYS A 2 -40.43 29.21 -5.10
CA LYS A 2 -39.57 28.50 -6.07
C LYS A 2 -38.17 28.47 -5.49
N LYS A 3 -37.65 27.27 -5.21
CA LYS A 3 -36.35 27.04 -4.56
C LYS A 3 -35.25 27.20 -5.61
N ILE A 4 -34.31 28.10 -5.33
CA ILE A 4 -33.08 28.30 -6.11
C ILE A 4 -32.07 27.26 -5.62
N PHE A 5 -31.63 26.38 -6.51
CA PHE A 5 -30.47 25.52 -6.25
C PHE A 5 -29.20 26.32 -6.54
N LEU A 6 -28.47 26.66 -5.47
CA LEU A 6 -27.18 27.31 -5.53
C LEU A 6 -26.11 26.24 -5.75
N TYR A 7 -25.62 26.11 -6.98
CA TYR A 7 -24.42 25.34 -7.28
C TYR A 7 -23.20 26.16 -6.84
N ILE A 8 -22.55 25.75 -5.75
CA ILE A 8 -21.26 26.30 -5.33
C ILE A 8 -20.20 25.69 -6.24
N ALA A 9 -19.75 26.46 -7.23
CA ALA A 9 -18.52 26.16 -7.96
C ALA A 9 -17.33 26.50 -7.05
N LEU A 10 -16.62 25.48 -6.56
CA LEU A 10 -15.33 25.67 -5.91
C LEU A 10 -14.31 26.11 -6.98
N VAL A 11 -14.03 27.41 -7.02
CA VAL A 11 -12.88 27.95 -7.75
C VAL A 11 -11.64 27.64 -6.92
N SER A 12 -10.88 26.63 -7.33
CA SER A 12 -9.55 26.37 -6.78
C SER A 12 -8.60 27.48 -7.25
N LEU A 13 -8.30 28.42 -6.37
CA LEU A 13 -7.17 29.34 -6.53
C LEU A 13 -5.88 28.54 -6.34
N SER A 14 -5.25 28.11 -7.44
CA SER A 14 -3.85 27.69 -7.44
C SER A 14 -3.00 28.93 -7.16
N VAL A 15 -2.46 29.02 -5.95
CA VAL A 15 -1.53 30.06 -5.54
C VAL A 15 -0.23 29.81 -6.32
N VAL A 16 0.06 30.66 -7.31
CA VAL A 16 1.36 30.71 -7.96
C VAL A 16 2.33 31.32 -6.95
N SER A 17 2.92 30.51 -6.08
CA SER A 17 4.04 30.94 -5.24
C SER A 17 5.33 30.85 -6.06
N CYS A 18 5.95 32.02 -6.25
CA CYS A 18 7.31 32.29 -6.68
C CYS A 18 8.14 31.11 -7.22
N ARG A 19 8.51 31.20 -8.49
CA ARG A 19 9.61 30.45 -9.10
C ARG A 19 10.92 30.79 -8.37
N ASP A 20 11.46 29.84 -7.63
CA ASP A 20 12.89 29.71 -7.45
C ASP A 20 13.38 28.67 -8.46
N ASP A 21 14.24 29.10 -9.39
CA ASP A 21 14.81 28.31 -10.48
C ASP A 21 15.90 27.31 -9.99
N GLU A 22 15.64 26.51 -8.96
CA GLU A 22 16.60 25.52 -8.44
C GLU A 22 15.94 24.18 -7.96
N ASN A 23 15.20 23.49 -8.83
CA ASN A 23 15.18 22.01 -8.88
C ASN A 23 14.20 21.49 -9.95
N PRO A 24 14.66 20.80 -11.01
CA PRO A 24 13.76 20.28 -12.06
C PRO A 24 12.87 19.09 -11.62
N ASN A 25 12.92 18.66 -10.35
CA ASN A 25 12.22 17.47 -9.86
C ASN A 25 11.15 17.75 -8.79
N MET A 26 10.80 19.01 -8.52
CA MET A 26 9.70 19.35 -7.61
C MET A 26 8.37 19.20 -8.36
N VAL A 27 7.76 18.01 -8.29
CA VAL A 27 6.33 17.86 -8.64
C VAL A 27 5.55 18.81 -7.73
N GLU A 28 4.81 19.73 -8.33
CA GLU A 28 4.01 20.71 -7.58
C GLU A 28 3.08 19.98 -6.59
N GLU A 29 3.19 20.33 -5.29
CA GLU A 29 2.36 19.71 -4.27
C GLU A 29 0.91 20.22 -4.39
N VAL A 30 0.01 19.36 -4.85
CA VAL A 30 -1.42 19.65 -4.95
C VAL A 30 -2.11 19.68 -3.58
N SER A 31 -3.40 20.00 -3.52
CA SER A 31 -4.16 19.90 -2.26
C SER A 31 -4.26 18.44 -1.78
N ILE A 32 -4.50 18.21 -0.48
CA ILE A 32 -4.73 16.86 0.07
C ILE A 32 -5.93 16.19 -0.62
N GLY A 33 -7.03 16.94 -0.84
CA GLY A 33 -8.21 16.43 -1.54
C GLY A 33 -7.89 16.01 -2.98
N THR A 34 -7.09 16.80 -3.69
CA THR A 34 -6.62 16.45 -5.04
C THR A 34 -5.72 15.21 -5.03
N GLN A 35 -4.79 15.11 -4.07
CA GLN A 35 -3.93 13.93 -3.94
C GLN A 35 -4.75 12.66 -3.67
N ASN A 36 -5.77 12.75 -2.82
CA ASN A 36 -6.68 11.63 -2.54
C ASN A 36 -7.43 11.19 -3.81
N SER A 37 -7.94 12.14 -4.59
CA SER A 37 -8.57 11.82 -5.89
C SER A 37 -7.58 11.19 -6.87
N TYR A 38 -6.32 11.65 -6.90
CA TYR A 38 -5.30 11.05 -7.74
C TYR A 38 -4.96 9.63 -7.31
N ASP A 39 -4.85 9.36 -6.00
CA ASP A 39 -4.62 8.01 -5.50
C ASP A 39 -5.75 7.05 -5.92
N ASP A 40 -7.01 7.50 -5.83
CA ASP A 40 -8.18 6.70 -6.18
C ASP A 40 -8.24 6.38 -7.68
N GLU A 41 -8.03 7.39 -8.54
CA GLU A 41 -8.02 7.21 -10.00
C GLU A 41 -6.82 6.37 -10.46
N ALA A 42 -5.65 6.59 -9.85
CA ALA A 42 -4.45 5.79 -10.12
C ALA A 42 -4.64 4.33 -9.71
N ALA A 43 -5.28 4.05 -8.57
CA ALA A 43 -5.60 2.70 -8.13
C ALA A 43 -6.56 2.00 -9.10
N ALA A 44 -7.64 2.69 -9.51
CA ALA A 44 -8.60 2.15 -10.48
C ALA A 44 -7.92 1.81 -11.83
N LYS A 45 -7.06 2.71 -12.32
CA LYS A 45 -6.27 2.47 -13.53
C LYS A 45 -5.31 1.30 -13.35
N TYR A 46 -4.61 1.22 -12.21
CA TYR A 46 -3.69 0.12 -11.93
C TYR A 46 -4.41 -1.24 -11.99
N LEU A 47 -5.63 -1.31 -11.45
CA LEU A 47 -6.44 -2.52 -11.51
C LEU A 47 -6.82 -2.92 -12.94
N ASP A 48 -7.13 -1.95 -13.81
CA ASP A 48 -7.53 -2.21 -15.19
C ASP A 48 -6.35 -2.48 -16.15
N THR A 49 -5.14 -2.07 -15.77
CA THR A 49 -3.94 -2.22 -16.61
C THR A 49 -2.98 -3.30 -16.13
N HIS A 50 -3.34 -4.08 -15.11
CA HIS A 50 -2.47 -5.13 -14.58
C HIS A 50 -3.24 -6.43 -14.33
N TYR A 51 -2.49 -7.53 -14.25
CA TYR A 51 -2.99 -8.87 -13.92
C TYR A 51 -2.01 -9.62 -13.00
N LEU A 52 -2.43 -10.78 -12.49
CA LEU A 52 -1.59 -11.72 -11.74
C LEU A 52 -1.17 -12.90 -12.62
N ASP A 53 0.13 -13.14 -12.74
CA ASP A 53 0.63 -14.34 -13.45
C ASP A 53 0.35 -15.64 -12.68
N ALA A 54 0.81 -16.77 -13.23
CA ALA A 54 0.62 -18.10 -12.63
C ALA A 54 1.24 -18.26 -11.22
N LYS A 55 2.19 -17.40 -10.84
CA LYS A 55 2.79 -17.36 -9.49
C LYS A 55 2.24 -16.20 -8.64
N GLY A 56 1.31 -15.44 -9.18
CA GLY A 56 0.69 -14.30 -8.53
C GLY A 56 1.53 -13.03 -8.59
N ASN A 57 2.54 -12.94 -9.46
CA ASN A 57 3.26 -11.68 -9.67
C ASN A 57 2.43 -10.72 -10.51
N ILE A 58 2.46 -9.44 -10.15
CA ILE A 58 1.83 -8.40 -10.95
C ILE A 58 2.59 -8.18 -12.27
N LYS A 59 1.84 -8.13 -13.38
CA LYS A 59 2.31 -7.82 -14.73
C LYS A 59 1.38 -6.79 -15.37
N GLU A 60 1.93 -5.98 -16.28
CA GLU A 60 1.12 -5.09 -17.11
C GLU A 60 0.31 -5.91 -18.12
N PHE A 61 -0.97 -5.57 -18.25
CA PHE A 61 -1.87 -6.15 -19.22
C PHE A 61 -1.64 -5.49 -20.59
N VAL A 62 -1.45 -6.32 -21.62
CA VAL A 62 -1.33 -5.85 -23.01
C VAL A 62 -2.58 -6.27 -23.79
N ALA A 63 -3.00 -5.46 -24.76
CA ALA A 63 -4.25 -5.69 -25.49
C ALA A 63 -4.33 -7.04 -26.24
N THR A 64 -3.19 -7.67 -26.51
CA THR A 64 -3.09 -8.99 -27.16
C THR A 64 -3.13 -10.15 -26.18
N ASP A 65 -3.21 -9.90 -24.87
CA ASP A 65 -3.33 -10.95 -23.85
C ASP A 65 -4.77 -11.46 -23.79
N THR A 66 -4.96 -12.71 -24.21
CA THR A 66 -6.27 -13.38 -24.21
C THR A 66 -6.40 -14.43 -23.11
N VAL A 67 -5.40 -14.56 -22.24
CA VAL A 67 -5.30 -15.64 -21.24
C VAL A 67 -5.48 -15.09 -19.84
N ASN A 68 -4.84 -13.96 -19.54
CA ASN A 68 -4.82 -13.41 -18.20
C ASN A 68 -6.05 -12.53 -17.93
N VAL A 69 -6.42 -12.45 -16.66
CA VAL A 69 -7.57 -11.68 -16.19
C VAL A 69 -7.06 -10.45 -15.45
N LYS A 70 -7.59 -9.28 -15.79
CA LYS A 70 -7.21 -8.02 -15.14
C LYS A 70 -7.53 -8.06 -13.65
N LEU A 71 -6.80 -7.31 -12.83
CA LEU A 71 -7.08 -7.20 -11.40
C LEU A 71 -8.48 -6.62 -11.14
N SER A 72 -8.96 -5.72 -11.99
CA SER A 72 -10.32 -5.17 -11.93
C SER A 72 -11.41 -6.24 -12.06
N ASP A 73 -11.12 -7.34 -12.77
CA ASP A 73 -12.05 -8.45 -13.01
C ASP A 73 -11.94 -9.56 -11.93
N LEU A 74 -11.03 -9.42 -10.96
CA LEU A 74 -10.85 -10.36 -9.85
C LEU A 74 -11.66 -9.99 -8.58
N ASN A 75 -12.77 -9.27 -8.74
CA ASN A 75 -13.62 -8.80 -7.65
C ASN A 75 -12.86 -8.01 -6.57
N PRO A 76 -12.15 -6.92 -6.92
CA PRO A 76 -11.50 -6.06 -5.95
C PRO A 76 -12.51 -5.54 -4.91
N VAL A 77 -12.10 -5.48 -3.65
CA VAL A 77 -12.93 -4.95 -2.55
C VAL A 77 -12.28 -3.68 -2.00
N THR A 78 -13.03 -2.59 -2.02
CA THR A 78 -12.62 -1.30 -1.45
C THR A 78 -13.16 -1.15 -0.03
N LEU A 79 -12.26 -0.85 0.91
CA LEU A 79 -12.58 -0.58 2.31
C LEU A 79 -12.91 0.90 2.54
N PRO A 80 -13.54 1.28 3.67
CA PRO A 80 -13.88 2.67 3.98
C PRO A 80 -12.69 3.63 3.98
N SER A 81 -11.49 3.15 4.30
CA SER A 81 -10.23 3.91 4.23
C SER A 81 -9.80 4.25 2.79
N GLY A 82 -10.38 3.58 1.79
CA GLY A 82 -9.96 3.61 0.39
C GLY A 82 -8.95 2.54 0.02
N VAL A 83 -8.52 1.72 0.97
CA VAL A 83 -7.65 0.56 0.68
C VAL A 83 -8.42 -0.42 -0.19
N ILE A 84 -7.77 -0.95 -1.22
CA ILE A 84 -8.33 -1.98 -2.09
C ILE A 84 -7.54 -3.25 -1.88
N TYR A 85 -8.23 -4.38 -1.74
CA TYR A 85 -7.58 -5.69 -1.78
C TYR A 85 -8.17 -6.58 -2.86
N VAL A 86 -7.31 -7.42 -3.44
CA VAL A 86 -7.64 -8.42 -4.46
C VAL A 86 -7.15 -9.77 -3.95
N VAL A 87 -8.11 -10.67 -3.73
CA VAL A 87 -7.82 -12.06 -3.34
C VAL A 87 -7.57 -12.86 -4.61
N ARG A 88 -6.39 -13.48 -4.73
CA ARG A 88 -6.11 -14.32 -5.89
C ARG A 88 -6.89 -15.64 -5.77
N PRO A 89 -7.72 -15.99 -6.77
CA PRO A 89 -8.45 -17.26 -6.77
C PRO A 89 -7.51 -18.47 -6.76
N GLY A 90 -7.84 -19.49 -5.97
CA GLY A 90 -7.07 -20.74 -5.91
C GLY A 90 -5.69 -20.65 -5.24
N ALA A 91 -5.32 -19.48 -4.70
CA ALA A 91 -4.04 -19.25 -4.03
C ALA A 91 -4.22 -18.81 -2.57
N GLN A 92 -5.28 -19.27 -1.90
CA GLN A 92 -5.49 -19.06 -0.47
C GLN A 92 -5.16 -20.34 0.32
N PRO A 93 -4.70 -20.22 1.58
CA PRO A 93 -4.46 -21.38 2.45
C PRO A 93 -5.76 -22.12 2.76
N ASN A 94 -5.66 -23.44 2.92
CA ASN A 94 -6.76 -24.29 3.38
C ASN A 94 -6.23 -25.42 4.29
N PRO A 95 -6.44 -25.37 5.62
CA PRO A 95 -7.15 -24.32 6.35
C PRO A 95 -6.36 -22.99 6.37
N ALA A 96 -7.09 -21.89 6.55
CA ALA A 96 -6.52 -20.55 6.68
C ALA A 96 -6.31 -20.18 8.15
N THR A 97 -5.10 -19.74 8.53
CA THR A 97 -4.84 -19.17 9.86
C THR A 97 -5.26 -17.70 9.87
N PRO A 98 -6.18 -17.26 10.76
CA PRO A 98 -6.53 -15.85 10.88
C PRO A 98 -5.31 -14.98 11.24
N ILE A 99 -5.26 -13.77 10.72
CA ILE A 99 -4.20 -12.80 11.02
C ILE A 99 -4.78 -11.75 11.98
N GLY A 100 -4.28 -11.71 13.22
CA GLY A 100 -4.66 -10.72 14.23
C GLY A 100 -3.86 -9.42 14.12
N GLY A 101 -4.46 -8.27 14.45
CA GLY A 101 -3.85 -6.94 14.26
C GLY A 101 -2.57 -6.64 15.06
N THR A 102 -2.15 -7.54 15.94
CA THR A 102 -0.88 -7.47 16.71
C THR A 102 0.02 -8.68 16.49
N ASP A 103 -0.40 -9.61 15.62
CA ASP A 103 0.29 -10.88 15.40
C ASP A 103 1.73 -10.67 14.93
N VAL A 104 2.55 -11.67 15.22
CA VAL A 104 3.84 -11.83 14.54
C VAL A 104 3.57 -12.50 13.21
N ILE A 105 3.92 -11.81 12.12
CA ILE A 105 3.72 -12.29 10.74
C ILE A 105 5.05 -12.56 10.04
N SER A 106 5.02 -13.45 9.04
CA SER A 106 6.13 -13.66 8.10
C SER A 106 5.64 -13.37 6.68
N LEU A 107 6.12 -12.28 6.08
CA LEU A 107 5.59 -11.74 4.83
C LEU A 107 6.56 -11.94 3.65
N MET A 108 6.18 -12.78 2.70
CA MET A 108 6.87 -12.89 1.41
C MET A 108 6.19 -11.98 0.39
N GLY A 109 6.95 -11.25 -0.42
CA GLY A 109 6.34 -10.38 -1.43
C GLY A 109 7.28 -9.39 -2.11
N ASN A 110 6.66 -8.63 -3.01
CA ASN A 110 7.25 -7.47 -3.67
C ASN A 110 6.32 -6.28 -3.44
N ILE A 111 6.83 -5.26 -2.76
CA ILE A 111 6.09 -4.07 -2.37
C ILE A 111 6.72 -2.88 -3.08
N THR A 112 5.93 -2.20 -3.90
CA THR A 112 6.36 -1.01 -4.62
C THR A 112 5.52 0.17 -4.17
N THR A 113 6.16 1.33 -4.03
CA THR A 113 5.50 2.58 -3.66
C THR A 113 5.55 3.57 -4.83
N TYR A 114 4.53 4.40 -4.97
CA TYR A 114 4.34 5.30 -6.10
C TYR A 114 3.82 6.65 -5.61
N VAL A 115 4.05 7.70 -6.40
CA VAL A 115 3.31 8.96 -6.26
C VAL A 115 2.21 8.95 -7.30
N ALA A 116 0.96 9.13 -6.89
CA ALA A 116 -0.11 9.36 -7.84
C ALA A 116 -0.07 10.83 -8.29
N SER A 117 -0.01 11.05 -9.59
CA SER A 117 0.04 12.40 -10.18
C SER A 117 -0.72 12.45 -11.50
N ASN A 118 -0.99 13.66 -11.97
CA ASN A 118 -1.49 13.90 -13.32
C ASN A 118 -0.32 14.30 -14.23
N THR A 119 -0.04 13.51 -15.25
CA THR A 119 0.94 13.85 -16.30
C THR A 119 0.23 13.81 -17.65
N ASP A 120 0.26 14.92 -18.38
CA ASP A 120 -0.40 15.08 -19.68
C ASP A 120 -1.91 14.72 -19.65
N ASN A 121 -2.62 15.20 -18.62
CA ASN A 121 -4.04 14.92 -18.38
C ASN A 121 -4.36 13.43 -18.17
N LYS A 122 -3.36 12.64 -17.74
CA LYS A 122 -3.53 11.24 -17.38
C LYS A 122 -3.11 11.07 -15.93
N VAL A 123 -4.06 10.70 -15.09
CA VAL A 123 -3.74 10.28 -13.72
C VAL A 123 -3.25 8.84 -13.75
N GLY A 124 -2.31 8.53 -12.86
CA GLY A 124 -1.72 7.22 -12.72
C GLY A 124 -0.71 7.18 -11.60
N TYR A 125 -0.17 6.00 -11.35
CA TYR A 125 0.97 5.82 -10.47
C TYR A 125 2.28 6.09 -11.22
N TYR A 126 3.06 7.03 -10.70
CA TYR A 126 4.34 7.45 -11.25
C TYR A 126 5.45 7.35 -10.20
N SER A 127 6.69 7.59 -10.62
CA SER A 127 7.88 7.57 -9.77
C SER A 127 8.01 6.30 -8.92
N PRO A 128 7.96 5.08 -9.51
CA PRO A 128 8.03 3.84 -8.75
C PRO A 128 9.30 3.76 -7.90
N PHE A 129 9.18 3.27 -6.68
CA PHE A 129 10.31 2.96 -5.82
C PHE A 129 10.07 1.66 -5.06
N GLY A 130 11.07 0.78 -5.01
CA GLY A 130 10.98 -0.48 -4.28
C GLY A 130 10.92 -0.24 -2.77
N PHE A 131 9.79 -0.58 -2.14
CA PHE A 131 9.67 -0.48 -0.68
C PHE A 131 10.32 -1.67 0.01
N LYS A 132 10.00 -2.88 -0.46
CA LYS A 132 10.55 -4.14 0.06
C LYS A 132 10.39 -5.22 -0.99
N ASN A 133 11.41 -6.03 -1.21
CA ASN A 133 11.32 -7.19 -2.10
C ASN A 133 12.05 -8.37 -1.46
N THR A 134 11.29 -9.36 -0.98
CA THR A 134 11.83 -10.58 -0.38
C THR A 134 12.00 -11.71 -1.39
N ILE A 135 11.36 -11.60 -2.56
CA ILE A 135 11.40 -12.59 -3.64
C ILE A 135 12.73 -12.55 -4.42
N ALA A 136 13.09 -11.37 -4.93
CA ALA A 136 14.30 -11.17 -5.73
C ALA A 136 15.54 -10.86 -4.87
N GLY A 137 15.37 -10.76 -3.55
CA GLY A 137 16.44 -10.52 -2.57
C GLY A 137 16.97 -11.82 -1.97
N ALA A 138 16.81 -11.97 -0.66
CA ALA A 138 17.30 -13.14 0.08
C ALA A 138 16.47 -14.42 -0.15
N GLY A 139 15.27 -14.31 -0.73
CA GLY A 139 14.32 -15.42 -0.83
C GLY A 139 13.70 -15.82 0.52
N VAL A 140 13.79 -14.95 1.53
CA VAL A 140 13.30 -15.19 2.89
C VAL A 140 12.20 -14.18 3.24
N PRO A 141 11.07 -14.60 3.84
CA PRO A 141 10.01 -13.70 4.29
C PRO A 141 10.51 -12.61 5.25
N ASP A 142 9.87 -11.44 5.20
CA ASP A 142 10.07 -10.35 6.15
C ASP A 142 9.38 -10.71 7.47
N LEU A 143 10.18 -10.93 8.51
CA LEU A 143 9.70 -11.34 9.81
C LEU A 143 9.33 -10.12 10.65
N ASP A 144 8.11 -10.12 11.17
CA ASP A 144 7.61 -9.15 12.14
C ASP A 144 7.83 -7.67 11.74
N PRO A 145 7.38 -7.24 10.55
CA PRO A 145 7.67 -5.91 10.06
C PRO A 145 6.99 -4.81 10.89
N ALA A 146 7.76 -3.79 11.26
CA ALA A 146 7.25 -2.65 12.03
C ALA A 146 6.18 -1.83 11.29
N TYR A 147 6.13 -1.92 9.95
CA TYR A 147 5.07 -1.30 9.15
C TYR A 147 3.73 -2.05 9.26
N TYR A 148 3.71 -3.26 9.83
CA TYR A 148 2.50 -3.97 10.23
C TYR A 148 2.19 -3.79 11.72
N TYR A 149 3.17 -3.96 12.59
CA TYR A 149 2.98 -3.73 14.03
C TYR A 149 4.31 -3.32 14.65
N VAL A 150 4.36 -2.12 15.21
CA VAL A 150 5.54 -1.68 15.97
C VAL A 150 5.40 -2.09 17.44
N LYS A 151 6.49 -2.64 17.96
CA LYS A 151 6.64 -3.09 19.35
C LYS A 151 6.57 -1.91 20.33
N THR A 152 5.83 -2.04 21.44
CA THR A 152 5.82 -1.05 22.53
C THR A 152 7.24 -0.79 23.07
N SER A 153 8.10 -1.80 23.12
CA SER A 153 9.51 -1.67 23.49
C SER A 153 10.32 -0.77 22.53
N VAL A 154 9.93 -0.64 21.27
CA VAL A 154 10.52 0.33 20.31
C VAL A 154 10.02 1.73 20.62
N LEU A 155 8.71 1.89 20.81
CA LEU A 155 8.09 3.20 21.10
C LEU A 155 8.62 3.79 22.42
N THR A 156 8.77 2.98 23.46
CA THR A 156 9.24 3.42 24.78
C THR A 156 10.73 3.81 24.79
N LYS A 157 11.54 3.19 23.93
CA LYS A 157 12.97 3.50 23.77
C LYS A 157 13.23 4.69 22.86
N ALA A 158 12.24 5.14 22.08
CA ALA A 158 12.40 6.25 21.15
C ALA A 158 12.68 7.57 21.90
N THR A 159 13.64 8.34 21.39
CA THR A 159 14.03 9.64 21.96
C THR A 159 13.24 10.80 21.37
N ALA A 160 12.91 10.73 20.08
CA ALA A 160 12.08 11.73 19.41
C ALA A 160 10.59 11.51 19.70
N ALA A 161 9.84 12.58 19.94
CA ALA A 161 8.41 12.51 20.27
C ALA A 161 7.59 11.78 19.20
N VAL A 162 7.79 12.13 17.92
CA VAL A 162 7.09 11.48 16.79
C VAL A 162 7.37 9.98 16.70
N ALA A 163 8.57 9.55 17.08
CA ALA A 163 8.97 8.14 17.04
C ALA A 163 8.41 7.31 18.22
N LYS A 164 7.64 7.93 19.12
CA LYS A 164 6.85 7.24 20.16
C LYS A 164 5.44 6.89 19.69
N GLU A 165 5.02 7.42 18.54
CA GLU A 165 3.70 7.17 17.96
C GLU A 165 3.73 5.99 17.00
N ARG A 166 2.66 5.17 16.99
CA ARG A 166 2.55 4.01 16.10
C ARG A 166 2.46 4.40 14.62
N SER A 167 1.75 5.48 14.32
CA SER A 167 1.57 6.03 12.97
C SER A 167 2.90 6.45 12.30
N TYR A 168 3.96 6.65 13.09
CA TYR A 168 5.29 6.90 12.54
C TYR A 168 5.87 5.65 11.84
N TYR A 169 5.46 4.45 12.23
CA TYR A 169 5.99 3.18 11.69
C TYR A 169 4.93 2.44 10.87
N GLU A 170 3.73 2.29 11.43
CA GLU A 170 2.68 1.41 10.93
C GLU A 170 1.96 2.00 9.70
N ILE A 171 1.74 1.17 8.68
CA ILE A 171 0.89 1.51 7.53
C ILE A 171 -0.53 1.02 7.83
N GLU A 172 -1.37 1.90 8.36
CA GLU A 172 -2.71 1.54 8.88
C GLU A 172 -3.57 0.81 7.86
N GLY A 173 -3.58 1.27 6.61
CA GLY A 173 -4.35 0.64 5.55
C GLY A 173 -3.87 -0.76 5.18
N PHE A 174 -2.56 -1.02 5.28
CA PHE A 174 -2.02 -2.37 5.10
C PHE A 174 -2.49 -3.28 6.22
N ARG A 175 -2.45 -2.81 7.48
CA ARG A 175 -2.93 -3.58 8.65
C ARG A 175 -4.40 -3.92 8.55
N GLU A 176 -5.22 -2.97 8.10
CA GLU A 176 -6.66 -3.15 7.92
C GLU A 176 -6.96 -4.25 6.89
N ALA A 177 -6.32 -4.18 5.72
CA ALA A 177 -6.59 -5.12 4.63
C ALA A 177 -5.93 -6.48 4.81
N LEU A 178 -4.75 -6.57 5.44
CA LEU A 178 -4.07 -7.86 5.65
C LEU A 178 -4.92 -8.82 6.49
N GLN A 179 -5.70 -8.31 7.44
CA GLN A 179 -6.65 -9.09 8.25
C GLN A 179 -7.83 -9.68 7.44
N LYS A 180 -7.96 -9.35 6.15
CA LYS A 180 -8.93 -9.97 5.23
C LYS A 180 -8.39 -11.21 4.54
N PHE A 181 -7.10 -11.53 4.74
CA PHE A 181 -6.44 -12.72 4.22
C PHE A 181 -6.19 -13.74 5.34
N GLY A 182 -6.00 -15.00 4.93
CA GLY A 182 -5.48 -16.03 5.80
C GLY A 182 -3.97 -16.18 5.64
N ALA A 183 -3.27 -16.43 6.73
CA ALA A 183 -1.89 -16.91 6.70
C ALA A 183 -1.83 -18.41 6.44
N TYR A 184 -0.74 -18.81 5.80
CA TYR A 184 -0.35 -20.20 5.68
C TYR A 184 0.35 -20.70 6.97
N ASP A 185 0.83 -21.94 6.91
CA ASP A 185 1.85 -22.49 7.80
C ASP A 185 2.99 -23.08 6.96
N LEU A 186 3.73 -22.20 6.26
CA LEU A 186 4.80 -22.60 5.34
C LEU A 186 6.19 -22.35 5.95
N PRO A 187 7.13 -23.30 5.87
CA PRO A 187 8.54 -23.04 6.15
C PRO A 187 9.08 -21.84 5.36
N ASP A 188 10.04 -21.11 5.94
CA ASP A 188 10.54 -19.83 5.39
C ASP A 188 11.33 -20.01 4.07
N PHE A 189 11.72 -21.24 3.74
CA PHE A 189 12.41 -21.61 2.49
C PHE A 189 11.46 -22.09 1.39
N GLU A 190 10.16 -22.21 1.66
CA GLU A 190 9.20 -22.65 0.65
C GLU A 190 9.15 -21.68 -0.53
N ASN A 191 8.86 -22.21 -1.71
CA ASN A 191 8.70 -21.37 -2.89
C ASN A 191 7.42 -20.55 -2.78
N TYR A 192 7.50 -19.27 -3.15
CA TYR A 192 6.33 -18.42 -3.14
C TYR A 192 5.29 -18.84 -4.19
N ASN A 193 4.03 -18.55 -3.85
CA ASN A 193 2.88 -18.51 -4.73
C ASN A 193 1.95 -17.42 -4.21
N LEU A 194 2.11 -16.19 -4.70
CA LEU A 194 1.52 -14.99 -4.10
C LEU A 194 0.00 -15.11 -4.07
N GLN A 195 -0.57 -14.72 -2.92
CA GLN A 195 -1.97 -14.95 -2.58
C GLN A 195 -2.87 -13.73 -2.87
N GLY A 196 -2.29 -12.56 -3.11
CA GLY A 196 -3.10 -11.39 -3.39
C GLY A 196 -2.32 -10.10 -3.52
N VAL A 197 -3.11 -9.04 -3.69
CA VAL A 197 -2.65 -7.67 -3.81
C VAL A 197 -3.41 -6.80 -2.82
N ILE A 198 -2.71 -5.87 -2.16
CA ILE A 198 -3.31 -4.76 -1.41
C ILE A 198 -2.77 -3.46 -1.99
N ILE A 199 -3.66 -2.56 -2.37
CA ILE A 199 -3.36 -1.19 -2.80
C ILE A 199 -3.76 -0.24 -1.68
N VAL A 200 -2.78 0.42 -1.08
CA VAL A 200 -2.97 1.38 0.01
C VAL A 200 -2.80 2.80 -0.55
N PRO A 201 -3.85 3.62 -0.58
CA PRO A 201 -3.72 5.01 -0.99
C PRO A 201 -2.89 5.80 0.02
N SER A 202 -2.28 6.92 -0.38
CA SER A 202 -1.34 7.65 0.49
C SER A 202 -1.96 8.09 1.81
N ARG A 203 -3.25 8.47 1.81
CA ARG A 203 -4.03 8.83 3.00
C ARG A 203 -4.19 7.72 4.05
N ALA A 204 -4.09 6.45 3.63
CA ALA A 204 -4.16 5.29 4.50
C ALA A 204 -2.76 4.69 4.76
N ALA A 205 -1.71 5.38 4.31
CA ALA A 205 -0.32 5.11 4.64
C ALA A 205 0.22 6.26 5.50
N PHE A 206 1.12 7.08 4.97
CA PHE A 206 1.77 8.16 5.72
C PHE A 206 1.29 9.57 5.33
N ALA A 207 0.43 9.70 4.30
CA ALA A 207 -0.07 10.98 3.81
C ALA A 207 1.04 12.05 3.74
N ARG A 208 0.97 13.05 4.61
CA ARG A 208 1.97 14.12 4.77
C ARG A 208 2.66 14.10 6.13
N ASP A 209 2.39 13.08 6.92
CA ASP A 209 2.83 12.93 8.30
C ASP A 209 4.29 12.47 8.38
N PRO A 210 4.98 12.77 9.49
CA PRO A 210 6.29 12.19 9.75
C PRO A 210 6.22 10.67 9.76
N HIS A 211 7.20 10.03 9.13
CA HIS A 211 7.27 8.57 8.99
C HIS A 211 8.69 8.06 9.19
N PHE A 212 8.79 6.79 9.55
CA PHE A 212 10.06 6.08 9.69
C PHE A 212 10.71 5.92 8.32
N ASN A 213 12.00 6.20 8.25
CA ASN A 213 12.76 6.11 7.01
C ASN A 213 13.11 4.64 6.70
N TYR A 214 12.15 3.91 6.13
CA TYR A 214 12.33 2.50 5.77
C TYR A 214 13.32 2.29 4.62
N VAL A 215 13.38 3.22 3.67
CA VAL A 215 13.96 2.97 2.34
C VAL A 215 14.82 4.10 1.78
N GLY A 216 15.21 5.06 2.61
CA GLY A 216 16.10 6.15 2.23
C GLY A 216 15.45 7.29 1.46
N ILE A 217 14.13 7.24 1.24
CA ILE A 217 13.35 8.31 0.59
C ILE A 217 12.17 8.75 1.45
N SER A 218 11.65 9.94 1.17
CA SER A 218 10.38 10.38 1.75
C SER A 218 9.23 9.51 1.22
N LEU A 219 8.36 9.05 2.12
CA LEU A 219 7.13 8.30 1.82
C LEU A 219 5.89 9.19 1.81
N ARG A 220 6.09 10.52 1.88
CA ARG A 220 5.06 11.53 1.75
C ARG A 220 4.33 11.43 0.40
N ASN A 221 3.01 11.52 0.43
CA ASN A 221 2.08 11.42 -0.70
C ASN A 221 2.24 10.11 -1.50
N ARG A 222 2.84 9.07 -0.91
CA ARG A 222 3.06 7.81 -1.63
C ARG A 222 1.99 6.78 -1.31
N SER A 223 1.43 6.20 -2.37
CA SER A 223 0.61 5.01 -2.34
C SER A 223 1.49 3.75 -2.38
N PHE A 224 0.98 2.62 -1.91
CA PHE A 224 1.71 1.36 -1.84
C PHE A 224 0.93 0.23 -2.51
N ILE A 225 1.65 -0.62 -3.22
CA ILE A 225 1.11 -1.84 -3.83
C ILE A 225 1.88 -3.01 -3.23
N PHE A 226 1.19 -3.77 -2.38
CA PHE A 226 1.69 -4.98 -1.76
C PHE A 226 1.27 -6.16 -2.62
N ASN A 227 2.23 -6.89 -3.19
CA ASN A 227 2.00 -8.18 -3.85
C ASN A 227 2.65 -9.25 -2.98
N PHE A 228 1.84 -10.10 -2.33
CA PHE A 228 2.34 -10.80 -1.15
C PHE A 228 1.78 -12.22 -0.96
N GLN A 229 2.40 -12.92 -0.02
CA GLN A 229 1.96 -14.15 0.63
C GLN A 229 2.38 -14.09 2.11
N VAL A 230 1.47 -14.41 3.02
CA VAL A 230 1.74 -14.50 4.46
C VAL A 230 2.05 -15.95 4.79
N TYR A 231 3.33 -16.24 5.05
CA TYR A 231 3.80 -17.61 5.28
C TYR A 231 3.30 -18.15 6.61
N LYS A 232 3.25 -17.29 7.63
CA LYS A 232 2.85 -17.62 9.00
C LYS A 232 2.23 -16.40 9.67
N SER A 233 1.27 -16.65 10.55
CA SER A 233 0.79 -15.70 11.56
C SER A 233 0.67 -16.42 12.89
N ARG A 234 1.03 -15.74 13.97
CA ARG A 234 0.76 -16.22 15.33
C ARG A 234 0.48 -15.05 16.27
N ALA A 235 -0.29 -15.34 17.31
CA ALA A 235 -0.46 -14.40 18.41
C ALA A 235 0.91 -14.00 18.98
N ARG A 236 1.08 -12.68 19.18
CA ARG A 236 2.24 -12.11 19.87
C ARG A 236 2.14 -12.38 21.37
N ASN A 237 3.24 -12.79 21.98
CA ASN A 237 3.35 -12.80 23.43
C ASN A 237 3.59 -11.37 23.93
N MET A 238 2.53 -10.71 24.36
CA MET A 238 2.56 -9.30 24.78
C MET A 238 3.47 -9.02 26.00
N GLN A 239 3.90 -10.04 26.75
CA GLN A 239 4.81 -9.87 27.88
C GLN A 239 6.28 -9.92 27.49
N THR A 240 6.61 -10.55 26.36
CA THR A 240 8.02 -10.84 25.99
C THR A 240 8.39 -10.35 24.59
N GLU A 241 7.43 -10.04 23.73
CA GLU A 241 7.62 -9.73 22.31
C GLU A 241 7.03 -8.37 21.88
N ASP A 242 6.44 -7.62 22.81
CA ASP A 242 5.93 -6.25 22.60
C ASP A 242 6.91 -5.21 23.13
#